data_AF-A0A6P2A311-F1
#
_entry.id   AF-A0A6P2A311-F1
#
_cell.length_a   1.000
_cell.length_b   1.000
_cell.length_c   1.000
_cell.angle_alpha   90.00
_cell.angle_beta   90.00
_cell.angle_gamma   90.00
#
_symmetry.space_group_name_H-M   'P 1'
#
loop_
_entity.id
_entity.type
_entity.pdbx_description
1 polymer ?
#
loop_
_entity_poly.entity_id
_entity_poly.type
_entity_poly.pdbx_seq_one_letter_code
_entity_poly.pdbx_strand_id
1 'polypeptide(L)'
;MDCHQVHVEKDPVVVKANQAEVCYQCHTRVRAQSLRPFAHPVRQGLVACTDCHQPHGSLTDAMLIKPTLNQTCYDCHAEKRGPFLWEHAPSVESCANCHEAHGSIHPGMLNRRAPLLCQSCHSRAGHPSIPQTGDRLPGGAPSSFLLGQSCLNCHSQVHGSNHPSGANLSR
;
A
#
# COMPACT_ATOMS: atom_id res chain seq x y z
N MET A 1 16.05 -6.69 25.36
CA MET A 1 16.47 -6.91 23.97
C MET A 1 17.43 -5.80 23.64
N ASP A 2 18.63 -6.15 23.19
CA ASP A 2 19.64 -5.18 22.79
C ASP A 2 19.62 -5.07 21.27
N CYS A 3 19.45 -3.86 20.74
CA CYS A 3 19.44 -3.61 19.30
C CYS A 3 20.82 -3.20 18.80
N HIS A 4 21.67 -2.67 19.67
CA HIS A 4 22.96 -2.10 19.32
C HIS A 4 24.09 -3.05 19.74
N GLN A 5 25.18 -3.05 18.98
CA GLN A 5 26.40 -3.74 19.37
C GLN A 5 27.55 -2.74 19.43
N VAL A 6 28.08 -2.49 20.63
CA VAL A 6 29.08 -1.43 20.87
C VAL A 6 30.53 -1.91 20.83
N HIS A 7 30.76 -3.23 20.87
CA HIS A 7 32.08 -3.85 20.78
C HIS A 7 32.31 -4.53 19.42
N VAL A 8 31.82 -3.90 18.36
CA VAL A 8 32.05 -4.31 16.96
C VAL A 8 32.46 -3.08 16.15
N GLU A 9 33.19 -3.29 15.05
CA GLU A 9 33.64 -2.18 14.18
C GLU A 9 32.46 -1.42 13.56
N LYS A 10 31.40 -2.14 13.16
CA LYS A 10 30.16 -1.58 12.62
C LYS A 10 28.96 -2.28 13.22
N ASP A 11 28.11 -1.50 13.89
CA ASP A 11 26.86 -2.00 14.44
C ASP A 11 25.92 -2.46 13.30
N PRO A 12 25.43 -3.71 13.31
CA PRO A 12 24.56 -4.21 12.25
C PRO A 12 23.26 -3.40 12.09
N VAL A 13 22.72 -2.79 13.15
CA VAL A 13 21.43 -2.09 13.09
C VAL A 13 21.51 -0.75 12.35
N VAL A 14 22.69 -0.13 12.30
CA VAL A 14 22.90 1.14 11.58
C VAL A 14 23.18 0.94 10.09
N VAL A 15 23.55 -0.28 9.70
CA VAL A 15 23.74 -0.64 8.29
C VAL A 15 22.38 -0.98 7.68
N LYS A 16 21.87 -0.12 6.78
CA LYS A 16 20.54 -0.29 6.16
C LYS A 16 20.27 -1.71 5.63
N ALA A 17 21.28 -2.32 4.98
CA ALA A 17 21.17 -3.66 4.42
C ALA A 17 20.98 -4.76 5.48
N ASN A 18 21.45 -4.54 6.72
CA ASN A 18 21.44 -5.53 7.79
C ASN A 18 20.37 -5.22 8.86
N GLN A 19 19.86 -3.98 8.90
CA GLN A 19 18.88 -3.52 9.89
C GLN A 19 17.65 -4.43 9.97
N ALA A 20 17.13 -4.85 8.82
CA ALA A 20 15.91 -5.65 8.75
C ALA A 20 16.03 -6.96 9.54
N GLU A 21 17.18 -7.64 9.49
CA GLU A 21 17.39 -8.90 10.22
C GLU A 21 17.39 -8.71 11.73
N VAL A 22 17.89 -7.57 12.25
CA VAL A 22 17.80 -7.23 13.68
C VAL A 22 16.33 -7.08 14.09
N CYS A 23 15.54 -6.31 13.32
CA CYS A 23 14.12 -6.10 13.59
C CYS A 23 13.32 -7.42 13.51
N TYR A 24 13.65 -8.28 12.56
CA TYR A 24 12.95 -9.55 12.30
C TYR A 24 13.14 -10.61 13.38
N GLN A 25 14.13 -10.47 14.27
CA GLN A 25 14.26 -11.34 15.43
C GLN A 25 13.01 -11.34 16.30
N CYS A 26 12.29 -10.21 16.34
CA CYS A 26 11.09 -10.03 17.14
C CYS A 26 9.85 -9.78 16.27
N HIS A 27 9.98 -9.01 15.18
CA HIS A 27 8.87 -8.68 14.28
C HIS A 27 8.67 -9.74 13.19
N THR A 28 8.46 -10.99 13.61
CA THR A 28 8.31 -12.16 12.72
C THR A 28 7.13 -12.04 11.75
N ARG A 29 6.03 -11.39 12.17
CA ARG A 29 4.90 -11.09 11.29
C ARG A 29 5.27 -10.14 10.15
N VAL A 30 6.05 -9.10 10.45
CA VAL A 30 6.51 -8.13 9.44
C VAL A 30 7.49 -8.82 8.48
N ARG A 31 8.35 -9.71 8.99
CA ARG A 31 9.20 -10.58 8.15
C ARG A 31 8.37 -11.39 7.17
N ALA A 32 7.29 -12.03 7.64
CA ALA A 32 6.41 -12.81 6.77
C ALA A 32 5.71 -11.93 5.71
N GLN A 33 5.32 -10.71 6.07
CA GLN A 33 4.69 -9.76 5.14
C GLN A 33 5.68 -9.26 4.08
N SER A 34 6.91 -8.92 4.45
CA SER A 34 7.93 -8.44 3.50
C SER A 34 8.39 -9.50 2.51
N LEU A 35 8.14 -10.78 2.82
CA LEU A 35 8.38 -11.91 1.92
C LEU A 35 7.27 -12.13 0.89
N ARG A 36 6.14 -11.41 0.97
CA ARG A 36 5.04 -11.54 0.00
C ARG A 36 5.42 -11.00 -1.39
N PRO A 37 4.71 -11.42 -2.45
CA PRO A 37 5.05 -11.05 -3.83
C PRO A 37 5.09 -9.53 -4.08
N PHE A 38 4.21 -8.78 -3.43
CA PHE A 38 4.18 -7.32 -3.53
C PHE A 38 4.48 -6.75 -2.15
N ALA A 39 5.66 -6.17 -1.98
CA ALA A 39 6.11 -5.57 -0.73
C ALA A 39 7.07 -4.41 -1.04
N HIS A 40 7.24 -3.49 -0.10
CA HIS A 40 8.33 -2.53 -0.18
C HIS A 40 9.68 -3.29 -0.21
N PRO A 41 10.69 -2.76 -0.92
CA PRO A 41 11.92 -3.48 -1.24
C PRO A 41 12.92 -3.53 -0.06
N VAL A 42 12.44 -3.91 1.13
CA VAL A 42 13.24 -4.04 2.35
C VAL A 42 14.23 -5.20 2.24
N ARG A 43 13.80 -6.30 1.62
CA ARG A 43 14.66 -7.49 1.38
C ARG A 43 15.82 -7.21 0.45
N GLN A 44 15.65 -6.24 -0.45
CA GLN A 44 16.65 -5.79 -1.40
C GLN A 44 17.56 -4.70 -0.81
N GLY A 45 17.31 -4.28 0.44
CA GLY A 45 18.08 -3.22 1.11
C GLY A 45 17.88 -1.83 0.53
N LEU A 46 16.87 -1.62 -0.32
CA LEU A 46 16.58 -0.32 -0.95
C LEU A 46 15.79 0.60 -0.01
N VAL A 47 15.07 0.01 0.95
CA VAL A 47 14.33 0.70 2.01
C VAL A 47 14.61 -0.02 3.32
N ALA A 48 14.76 0.73 4.41
CA ALA A 48 14.96 0.19 5.75
C ALA A 48 13.73 0.46 6.64
N CYS A 49 13.60 -0.26 7.75
CA CYS A 49 12.50 -0.05 8.70
C CYS A 49 12.47 1.40 9.20
N THR A 50 13.65 1.98 9.42
CA THR A 50 13.83 3.36 9.88
C THR A 50 13.49 4.43 8.84
N ASP A 51 13.27 4.05 7.58
CA ASP A 51 12.77 5.00 6.58
C ASP A 51 11.26 5.28 6.78
N CYS A 52 10.57 4.50 7.64
CA CYS A 52 9.17 4.74 8.00
C CYS A 52 8.95 4.82 9.53
N HIS A 53 9.74 4.11 10.34
CA HIS A 53 9.56 4.00 11.79
C HIS A 53 10.69 4.64 12.61
N GLN A 54 10.33 5.10 13.81
CA GLN A 54 11.23 5.63 14.83
C GLN A 54 11.41 4.58 15.96
N PRO A 55 12.46 3.74 15.92
CA PRO A 55 12.62 2.61 16.85
C PRO A 55 12.85 3.03 18.31
N HIS A 56 13.24 4.28 18.56
CA HIS A 56 13.38 4.85 19.91
C HIS A 56 12.09 5.49 20.44
N GLY A 57 11.00 5.36 19.68
CA GLY A 57 9.70 5.90 20.02
C GLY A 57 9.39 7.24 19.37
N SER A 58 8.11 7.47 19.11
CA SER A 58 7.52 8.73 18.68
C SER A 58 6.13 8.87 19.32
N LEU A 59 5.53 10.06 19.22
CA LEU A 59 4.16 10.32 19.66
C LEU A 59 3.11 9.90 18.62
N THR A 60 3.54 9.25 17.53
CA THR A 60 2.71 8.93 16.38
C THR A 60 2.33 7.45 16.41
N ASP A 61 1.18 7.13 15.85
CA ASP A 61 0.72 5.73 15.76
C ASP A 61 1.76 4.86 15.05
N ALA A 62 1.92 3.63 15.56
CA ALA A 62 2.90 2.66 15.07
C ALA A 62 4.36 3.17 15.02
N MET A 63 4.69 4.21 15.79
CA MET A 63 6.02 4.81 15.83
C MET A 63 6.49 5.36 14.49
N LEU A 64 5.64 6.04 13.71
CA LEU A 64 6.02 6.59 12.39
C LEU A 64 6.94 7.82 12.48
N ILE A 65 7.81 8.00 11.48
CA ILE A 65 8.73 9.16 11.41
C ILE A 65 8.03 10.50 11.11
N LYS A 66 6.77 10.47 10.65
CA LYS A 66 5.95 11.67 10.40
C LYS A 66 4.68 11.64 11.25
N PRO A 67 4.04 12.81 11.47
CA PRO A 67 2.80 12.92 12.24
C PRO A 67 1.66 12.01 11.79
N THR A 68 1.57 11.69 10.49
CA THR A 68 0.53 10.81 9.95
C THR A 68 1.10 9.80 8.96
N LEU A 69 0.40 8.68 8.79
CA LEU A 69 0.75 7.65 7.81
C LEU A 69 0.92 8.24 6.40
N ASN A 70 -0.05 9.05 5.94
CA ASN A 70 0.00 9.63 4.60
C ASN A 70 1.22 10.52 4.42
N GLN A 71 1.59 11.31 5.44
CA GLN A 71 2.80 12.13 5.37
C GLN A 71 4.07 11.28 5.27
N THR A 72 4.16 10.15 5.99
CA THR A 72 5.26 9.19 5.82
C THR A 72 5.28 8.63 4.40
N CYS A 73 4.13 8.26 3.84
CA CYS A 73 4.06 7.78 2.46
C CYS A 73 4.52 8.84 1.44
N TYR A 74 4.17 10.11 1.65
CA TYR A 74 4.51 11.21 0.74
C TYR A 74 5.99 11.59 0.72
N ASP A 75 6.80 11.13 1.67
CA ASP A 75 8.26 11.32 1.60
C ASP A 75 8.86 10.63 0.36
N CYS A 76 8.23 9.56 -0.13
CA CYS A 76 8.63 8.87 -1.35
C CYS A 76 7.57 8.97 -2.47
N HIS A 77 6.28 8.91 -2.13
CA HIS A 77 5.15 8.97 -3.07
C HIS A 77 4.56 10.38 -3.17
N ALA A 78 5.43 11.38 -3.42
CA ALA A 78 5.05 12.79 -3.45
C ALA A 78 4.00 13.09 -4.54
N GLU A 79 3.95 12.29 -5.62
CA GLU A 79 2.96 12.43 -6.69
C GLU A 79 1.53 12.10 -6.27
N LYS A 80 1.35 11.45 -5.10
CA LYS A 80 0.04 11.16 -4.52
C LYS A 80 -0.39 12.21 -3.51
N ARG A 81 0.46 13.20 -3.24
CA ARG A 81 0.16 14.30 -2.33
C ARG A 81 -0.75 15.29 -3.05
N GLY A 82 -1.98 15.41 -2.56
CA GLY A 82 -2.95 16.42 -3.01
C GLY A 82 -2.55 17.87 -2.63
N PRO A 83 -3.45 18.84 -2.85
CA PRO A 83 -4.85 18.62 -3.21
C PRO A 83 -5.03 18.27 -4.69
N PHE A 84 -5.93 17.32 -4.97
CA PHE A 84 -6.44 17.10 -6.33
C PHE A 84 -7.75 17.86 -6.53
N LEU A 85 -8.11 18.21 -7.77
CA LEU A 85 -9.42 18.78 -8.07
C LEU A 85 -10.56 17.81 -7.71
N TRP A 86 -10.35 16.53 -8.03
CA TRP A 86 -11.24 15.43 -7.71
C TRP A 86 -10.49 14.41 -6.86
N GLU A 87 -10.70 14.48 -5.55
CA GLU A 87 -10.06 13.55 -4.62
C GLU A 87 -10.87 12.27 -4.46
N HIS A 88 -10.17 11.14 -4.32
CA HIS A 88 -10.79 9.90 -3.88
C HIS A 88 -10.75 9.87 -2.35
N ALA A 89 -11.87 10.16 -1.69
CA ALA A 89 -11.95 10.35 -0.23
C ALA A 89 -11.05 9.41 0.61
N PRO A 90 -11.08 8.06 0.44
CA PRO A 90 -10.27 7.19 1.29
C PRO A 90 -8.76 7.31 1.05
N SER A 91 -8.28 7.84 -0.09
CA SER A 91 -6.86 8.10 -0.32
C SER A 91 -6.35 9.32 0.44
N VAL A 92 -7.21 10.29 0.70
CA VAL A 92 -6.88 11.49 1.49
C VAL A 92 -6.91 11.17 2.98
N GLU A 93 -7.84 10.31 3.40
CA GLU A 93 -7.98 9.89 4.80
C GLU A 93 -6.82 9.00 5.27
N SER A 94 -6.55 7.90 4.57
CA SER A 94 -5.47 6.97 4.95
C SER A 94 -5.09 6.03 3.81
N CYS A 95 -3.80 6.00 3.46
CA CYS A 95 -3.28 5.03 2.48
C CYS A 95 -3.54 3.57 2.90
N ALA A 96 -3.61 3.30 4.20
CA ALA A 96 -3.85 1.95 4.75
C ALA A 96 -5.29 1.45 4.56
N ASN A 97 -6.22 2.32 4.13
CA ASN A 97 -7.58 1.89 3.78
C ASN A 97 -7.58 0.86 2.63
N CYS A 98 -6.59 0.95 1.75
CA CYS A 98 -6.43 0.06 0.60
C CYS A 98 -5.11 -0.73 0.63
N HIS A 99 -4.03 -0.17 1.18
CA HIS A 99 -2.69 -0.76 1.08
C HIS A 99 -2.20 -1.42 2.38
N GLU A 100 -1.52 -2.55 2.25
CA GLU A 100 -0.71 -3.18 3.30
C GLU A 100 0.75 -2.76 3.16
N ALA A 101 1.21 -1.81 3.98
CA ALA A 101 2.52 -1.17 3.86
C ALA A 101 3.72 -2.14 3.89
N HIS A 102 3.61 -3.29 4.56
CA HIS A 102 4.70 -4.27 4.63
C HIS A 102 4.66 -5.33 3.51
N GLY A 103 3.50 -5.52 2.88
CA GLY A 103 3.34 -6.40 1.73
C GLY A 103 2.03 -7.20 1.69
N SER A 104 1.57 -7.48 0.48
CA SER A 104 0.35 -8.23 0.16
C SER A 104 0.61 -9.28 -0.93
N ILE A 105 -0.31 -10.23 -1.01
CA ILE A 105 -0.42 -11.16 -2.15
C ILE A 105 -1.07 -10.50 -3.38
N HIS A 106 -1.67 -9.31 -3.21
CA HIS A 106 -2.34 -8.58 -4.28
C HIS A 106 -1.44 -7.48 -4.87
N PRO A 107 -1.44 -7.28 -6.20
CA PRO A 107 -0.67 -6.23 -6.86
C PRO A 107 -0.94 -4.85 -6.25
N GLY A 108 0.10 -4.01 -6.21
CA GLY A 108 0.00 -2.69 -5.55
C GLY A 108 -0.11 -2.77 -4.03
N MET A 109 0.24 -3.90 -3.42
CA MET A 109 0.13 -4.12 -1.98
C MET A 109 -1.30 -3.97 -1.43
N LEU A 110 -2.33 -4.31 -2.22
CA LEU A 110 -3.72 -4.08 -1.80
C LEU A 110 -4.17 -5.09 -0.73
N ASN A 111 -5.03 -4.66 0.20
CA ASN A 111 -5.62 -5.54 1.22
C ASN A 111 -6.70 -6.50 0.65
N ARG A 112 -7.24 -6.18 -0.54
CA ARG A 112 -8.19 -6.98 -1.32
C ARG A 112 -7.94 -6.79 -2.80
N ARG A 113 -8.21 -7.81 -3.61
CA ARG A 113 -8.17 -7.68 -5.08
C ARG A 113 -9.36 -6.89 -5.62
N ALA A 114 -9.17 -6.20 -6.74
CA ALA A 114 -10.29 -5.73 -7.56
C ALA A 114 -11.06 -6.93 -8.15
N PRO A 115 -12.38 -6.82 -8.36
CA PRO A 115 -13.25 -5.66 -8.11
C PRO A 115 -13.72 -5.53 -6.65
N LEU A 116 -13.49 -6.55 -5.80
CA LEU A 116 -14.02 -6.63 -4.44
C LEU A 116 -13.58 -5.46 -3.54
N LEU A 117 -12.38 -4.94 -3.75
CA LEU A 117 -11.90 -3.73 -3.06
C LEU A 117 -12.80 -2.52 -3.36
N CYS A 118 -13.14 -2.28 -4.62
CA CYS A 118 -13.98 -1.14 -4.99
C CYS A 118 -15.41 -1.34 -4.47
N GLN A 119 -15.91 -2.57 -4.54
CA GLN A 119 -17.25 -2.96 -4.11
C GLN A 119 -17.47 -2.88 -2.60
N SER A 120 -16.42 -2.80 -1.79
CA SER A 120 -16.59 -2.60 -0.34
C SER A 120 -17.14 -1.22 0.02
N CYS A 121 -17.01 -0.24 -0.89
CA CYS A 121 -17.50 1.12 -0.69
C CYS A 121 -18.50 1.53 -1.79
N HIS A 122 -18.27 1.12 -3.04
CA HIS A 122 -19.16 1.44 -4.15
C HIS A 122 -20.30 0.44 -4.27
N SER A 123 -21.45 0.81 -3.72
CA SER A 123 -22.69 0.01 -3.73
C SER A 123 -23.80 0.60 -4.62
N ARG A 124 -23.54 1.68 -5.36
CA ARG A 124 -24.52 2.31 -6.25
C ARG A 124 -25.04 1.32 -7.30
N ALA A 125 -26.36 1.30 -7.50
CA ALA A 125 -27.00 0.50 -8.53
C ALA A 125 -26.38 0.75 -9.92
N GLY A 126 -26.10 -0.33 -10.65
CA GLY A 126 -25.38 -0.30 -11.93
C GLY A 126 -24.15 -1.21 -11.89
N HIS A 127 -23.20 -0.96 -12.80
CA HIS A 127 -22.01 -1.82 -12.99
C HIS A 127 -21.10 -2.02 -11.77
N PRO A 128 -20.98 -1.09 -10.79
CA PRO A 128 -20.17 -1.33 -9.59
C PRO A 128 -20.74 -2.45 -8.72
N SER A 129 -22.06 -2.56 -8.63
CA SER A 129 -22.75 -3.49 -7.72
C SER A 129 -23.24 -4.77 -8.39
N ILE A 130 -22.74 -5.10 -9.58
CA ILE A 130 -23.09 -6.37 -10.24
C ILE A 130 -22.23 -7.49 -9.64
N PRO A 131 -22.84 -8.60 -9.17
CA PRO A 131 -22.09 -9.77 -8.76
C PRO A 131 -21.18 -10.27 -9.89
N GLN A 132 -19.91 -10.48 -9.56
CA GLN A 132 -18.93 -11.02 -10.49
C GLN A 132 -18.68 -12.49 -10.11
N THR A 133 -19.41 -13.40 -10.78
CA THR A 133 -19.29 -14.85 -10.59
C THR A 133 -18.32 -15.47 -11.59
N GLY A 134 -17.90 -16.71 -11.32
CA GLY A 134 -17.00 -17.47 -12.20
C GLY A 134 -17.56 -17.73 -13.60
N ASP A 135 -18.87 -17.60 -13.80
CA ASP A 135 -19.56 -17.81 -15.09
C ASP A 135 -19.12 -16.82 -16.18
N ARG A 136 -18.43 -15.73 -15.80
CA ARG A 136 -17.89 -14.71 -16.71
C ARG A 136 -16.36 -14.77 -16.91
N LEU A 137 -15.75 -15.91 -16.56
CA LEU A 137 -14.33 -16.23 -16.80
C LEU A 137 -14.13 -16.89 -18.17
N PRO A 138 -12.88 -17.04 -18.66
CA PRO A 138 -12.62 -17.60 -20.00
C PRO A 138 -13.27 -18.98 -20.17
N GLY A 139 -14.17 -19.10 -21.15
CA GLY A 139 -15.13 -20.21 -21.30
C GLY A 139 -16.60 -19.72 -21.34
N GLY A 140 -16.85 -18.50 -20.86
CA GLY A 140 -18.01 -17.65 -21.14
C GLY A 140 -17.59 -16.27 -21.66
N ALA A 141 -18.53 -15.32 -21.78
CA ALA A 141 -18.20 -13.96 -22.23
C ALA A 141 -17.23 -13.29 -21.23
N PRO A 142 -16.04 -12.83 -21.67
CA PRO A 142 -15.01 -12.30 -20.75
C PRO A 142 -15.49 -11.02 -20.06
N SER A 143 -15.61 -11.04 -18.73
CA SER A 143 -15.93 -9.83 -17.96
C SER A 143 -14.70 -8.94 -17.81
N SER A 144 -14.77 -7.72 -18.32
CA SER A 144 -13.77 -6.66 -18.10
C SER A 144 -13.58 -6.29 -16.63
N PHE A 145 -14.52 -6.68 -15.76
CA PHE A 145 -14.45 -6.48 -14.31
C PHE A 145 -13.68 -7.60 -13.58
N LEU A 146 -13.53 -8.79 -14.19
CA LEU A 146 -12.78 -9.90 -13.60
C LEU A 146 -11.39 -10.09 -14.22
N LEU A 147 -11.18 -9.56 -15.42
CA LEU A 147 -9.96 -9.72 -16.20
C LEU A 147 -9.12 -8.44 -16.21
N GLY A 148 -7.80 -8.59 -16.41
CA GLY A 148 -6.86 -7.47 -16.49
C GLY A 148 -6.87 -6.62 -15.22
N GLN A 149 -6.94 -5.30 -15.37
CA GLN A 149 -6.96 -4.37 -14.23
C GLN A 149 -8.36 -4.13 -13.65
N SER A 150 -9.37 -4.92 -14.04
CA SER A 150 -10.74 -4.83 -13.51
C SER A 150 -11.32 -3.41 -13.69
N CYS A 151 -11.82 -2.79 -12.61
CA CYS A 151 -12.34 -1.43 -12.56
C CYS A 151 -11.36 -0.39 -13.12
N LEU A 152 -10.05 -0.60 -12.93
CA LEU A 152 -9.00 0.34 -13.32
C LEU A 152 -8.82 0.45 -14.84
N ASN A 153 -9.36 -0.49 -15.62
CA ASN A 153 -9.40 -0.39 -17.07
C ASN A 153 -10.16 0.87 -17.54
N CYS A 154 -11.08 1.39 -16.71
CA CYS A 154 -11.84 2.62 -16.99
C CYS A 154 -11.63 3.70 -15.92
N HIS A 155 -11.35 3.31 -14.67
CA HIS A 155 -11.13 4.21 -13.53
C HIS A 155 -9.66 4.22 -13.14
N SER A 156 -8.79 4.79 -13.98
CA SER A 156 -7.34 4.72 -13.80
C SER A 156 -6.79 5.68 -12.73
N GLN A 157 -7.53 6.74 -12.37
CA GLN A 157 -7.08 7.81 -11.46
C GLN A 157 -7.58 7.61 -10.01
N VAL A 158 -7.47 6.41 -9.46
CA VAL A 158 -8.01 6.06 -8.12
C VAL A 158 -7.40 6.81 -6.93
N HIS A 159 -6.31 7.54 -7.14
CA HIS A 159 -5.68 8.38 -6.11
C HIS A 159 -6.10 9.85 -6.19
N GLY A 160 -6.92 10.20 -7.18
CA GLY A 160 -7.37 11.58 -7.45
C GLY A 160 -7.03 12.03 -8.87
N SER A 161 -7.78 13.01 -9.38
CA SER A 161 -7.62 13.58 -10.72
C SER A 161 -7.66 15.11 -10.68
N ASN A 162 -6.82 15.75 -11.50
CA ASN A 162 -6.86 17.20 -11.76
C ASN A 162 -7.58 17.57 -13.06
N HIS A 163 -8.10 16.58 -13.79
CA HIS A 163 -8.82 16.83 -15.02
C HIS A 163 -10.20 17.46 -14.71
N PRO A 164 -10.68 18.49 -15.43
CA PRO A 164 -11.99 19.10 -15.16
C PRO A 164 -13.15 18.10 -15.16
N SER A 165 -13.10 17.12 -16.06
CA SER A 165 -14.05 15.99 -16.12
C SER A 165 -13.60 14.73 -15.34
N GLY A 166 -12.76 14.88 -14.33
CA GLY A 166 -12.14 13.81 -13.55
C GLY A 166 -12.98 13.29 -12.38
N ALA A 167 -14.21 13.77 -12.19
CA ALA A 167 -15.06 13.43 -11.04
C ALA A 167 -15.28 11.92 -10.84
N ASN A 168 -15.28 11.14 -11.92
CA ASN A 168 -15.40 9.67 -11.87
C ASN A 168 -14.04 8.94 -11.91
N LEU A 169 -12.92 9.65 -11.77
CA LEU A 169 -11.55 9.09 -11.73
C LEU A 169 -11.15 8.29 -12.98
N SER A 170 -11.69 8.67 -14.14
CA SER A 170 -11.41 8.01 -15.41
C SER A 170 -10.23 8.62 -16.19
N ARG A 171 -9.87 9.86 -15.87
CA ARG A 171 -8.78 10.64 -16.49
C ARG A 171 -8.40 11.79 -15.58
#